data_AF-A0A7G9YPS0-F1
#
_entry.id   AF-A0A7G9YPS0-F1
#
_cell.length_a   1.000
_cell.length_b   1.000
_cell.length_c   1.000
_cell.angle_alpha   90.00
_cell.angle_beta   90.00
_cell.angle_gamma   90.00
#
_symmetry.space_group_name_H-M   'P 1'
#
loop_
_entity.id
_entity.type
_entity.pdbx_description
1 polymer ?
#
loop_
_entity_poly.entity_id
_entity_poly.type
_entity_poly.pdbx_seq_one_letter_code
_entity_poly.pdbx_strand_id
1 'polypeptide(L)'
;MGRTPKFRLTLLDGITGRPIADELYDNKSPETIKTFLEAHLDPTKQTFVVTDLYSSYPGVFGKFFGENLIHPLCLLHLNKLIVGDFPKHGTVEQELMKYRMLNIFYNRDAEIEILEGMVKEEQIMILKGDVKYVAWLKSNMSIFKQFVHECELKRRRDDENLKQRPFFGAVKEFAKLMVEIDSFEAFVQKRLRMIKKNWKHLTEFYFMEDAPATNNSIENYYSTSLKTHRKKQLRTERGIKNQMKLSAMKRAGVLGTCEKTLLEAFLMFMPFLDTG
;
A
#
# COMPACT_ATOMS: atom_id res chain seq x y z
N MET A 1 -19.89 17.93 22.07
CA MET A 1 -18.46 17.56 22.23
C MET A 1 -18.03 16.71 21.05
N GLY A 2 -16.99 17.13 20.33
CA GLY A 2 -16.42 16.37 19.21
C GLY A 2 -15.80 15.06 19.69
N ARG A 3 -15.94 13.99 18.91
CA ARG A 3 -15.43 12.66 19.24
C ARG A 3 -13.90 12.63 19.23
N THR A 4 -13.30 12.09 20.29
CA THR A 4 -11.87 11.76 20.31
C THR A 4 -11.58 10.69 19.26
N PRO A 5 -10.60 10.90 18.36
CA PRO A 5 -10.19 9.88 17.41
C PRO A 5 -9.72 8.63 18.15
N LYS A 6 -10.25 7.46 17.75
CA LYS A 6 -9.80 6.15 18.25
C LYS A 6 -8.82 5.54 17.25
N PHE A 7 -7.78 4.92 17.77
CA PHE A 7 -6.77 4.20 17.01
C PHE A 7 -7.03 2.71 17.11
N ARG A 8 -6.92 2.01 15.98
CA ARG A 8 -7.06 0.55 15.91
C ARG A 8 -5.68 -0.04 15.74
N LEU A 9 -5.27 -0.86 16.70
CA LEU A 9 -4.00 -1.57 16.71
C LEU A 9 -4.30 -3.03 16.39
N THR A 10 -3.63 -3.57 15.39
CA THR A 10 -3.90 -4.92 14.90
C THR A 10 -2.58 -5.64 14.60
N LEU A 11 -2.48 -6.88 15.08
CA LEU A 11 -1.44 -7.84 14.70
C LEU A 11 -2.10 -8.92 13.85
N LEU A 12 -1.53 -9.19 12.69
CA LEU A 12 -1.91 -10.34 11.86
C LEU A 12 -0.76 -11.33 11.84
N ASP A 13 -1.11 -12.60 11.87
CA ASP A 13 -0.20 -13.67 11.54
C ASP A 13 0.15 -13.59 10.05
N GLY A 14 1.45 -13.52 9.75
CA GLY A 14 1.95 -13.29 8.38
C GLY A 14 1.67 -14.44 7.41
N ILE A 15 1.47 -15.65 7.91
CA ILE A 15 1.29 -16.87 7.11
C ILE A 15 -0.21 -17.12 6.87
N THR A 16 -0.99 -17.11 7.93
CA THR A 16 -2.42 -17.45 7.89
C THR A 16 -3.31 -16.24 7.60
N GLY A 17 -2.80 -15.01 7.76
CA GLY A 17 -3.57 -13.77 7.66
C GLY A 17 -4.61 -13.59 8.77
N ARG A 18 -4.60 -14.46 9.79
CA ARG A 18 -5.54 -14.40 10.91
C ARG A 18 -5.10 -13.33 11.91
N PRO A 19 -6.03 -12.59 12.54
CA PRO A 19 -5.67 -11.63 13.57
C PRO A 19 -5.19 -12.35 14.83
N ILE A 20 -3.99 -11.97 15.29
CA ILE A 20 -3.46 -12.33 16.61
C ILE A 20 -4.12 -11.43 17.66
N ALA A 21 -4.18 -10.12 17.37
CA ALA A 21 -4.81 -9.12 18.22
C ALA A 21 -5.44 -8.00 17.38
N ASP A 22 -6.55 -7.42 17.84
CA ASP A 22 -7.25 -6.33 17.16
C ASP A 22 -8.06 -5.47 18.14
N GLU A 23 -7.49 -4.34 18.54
CA GLU A 23 -7.94 -3.56 19.70
C GLU A 23 -8.06 -2.06 19.40
N LEU A 24 -8.83 -1.35 20.23
CA LEU A 24 -9.07 0.09 20.11
C LEU A 24 -8.45 0.85 21.27
N TYR A 25 -7.71 1.90 20.93
CA TYR A 25 -7.00 2.78 21.85
C TYR A 25 -7.38 4.24 21.62
N ASP A 26 -7.19 5.08 22.64
CA ASP A 26 -7.44 6.54 22.55
C ASP A 26 -6.28 7.31 21.93
N ASN A 27 -5.10 6.71 21.87
CA ASN A 27 -3.92 7.29 21.25
C ASN A 27 -3.09 6.21 20.55
N LYS A 28 -2.03 6.64 19.86
CA LYS A 28 -1.03 5.77 19.21
C LYS A 28 0.39 6.14 19.66
N SER A 29 0.55 6.47 20.96
CA SER A 29 1.86 6.83 21.50
C SER A 29 2.80 5.61 21.44
N PRO A 30 4.13 5.85 21.42
CA PRO A 30 5.12 4.79 21.52
C PRO A 30 4.85 3.81 22.68
N GLU A 31 4.42 4.33 23.83
CA GLU A 31 4.10 3.56 25.03
C GLU A 31 2.85 2.70 24.82
N THR A 32 1.78 3.26 24.25
CA THR A 32 0.57 2.48 23.94
C THR A 32 0.85 1.35 22.94
N ILE A 33 1.68 1.61 21.92
CA ILE A 33 2.08 0.56 20.97
C ILE A 33 2.92 -0.50 21.69
N LYS A 34 3.88 -0.10 22.56
CA LYS A 34 4.70 -1.03 23.32
C LYS A 34 3.86 -1.94 24.23
N THR A 35 2.94 -1.37 25.01
CA THR A 35 2.04 -2.14 25.89
C THR A 35 1.17 -3.12 25.10
N PHE A 36 0.70 -2.72 23.92
CA PHE A 36 -0.03 -3.61 23.03
C PHE A 36 0.85 -4.77 22.53
N LEU A 37 2.13 -4.52 22.19
CA LEU A 37 3.05 -5.59 21.79
C LEU A 37 3.36 -6.53 22.97
N GLU A 38 3.64 -5.99 24.16
CA GLU A 38 3.94 -6.75 25.39
C GLU A 38 2.79 -7.70 25.80
N ALA A 39 1.54 -7.32 25.53
CA ALA A 39 0.38 -8.13 25.86
C ALA A 39 0.21 -9.35 24.94
N HIS A 40 0.76 -9.31 23.72
CA HIS A 40 0.41 -10.26 22.65
C HIS A 40 1.58 -11.00 22.03
N LEU A 41 2.82 -10.55 22.26
CA LEU A 41 4.02 -11.10 21.61
C LEU A 41 5.12 -11.40 22.62
N ASP A 42 5.94 -12.38 22.28
CA ASP A 42 7.13 -12.77 23.04
C ASP A 42 8.38 -12.12 22.41
N PRO A 43 9.03 -11.15 23.08
CA PRO A 43 10.17 -10.43 22.53
C PRO A 43 11.44 -11.28 22.41
N THR A 44 11.48 -12.46 23.04
CA THR A 44 12.65 -13.36 22.99
C THR A 44 12.71 -14.16 21.69
N LYS A 45 11.61 -14.20 20.93
CA LYS A 45 11.53 -14.89 19.66
C LYS A 45 11.94 -13.99 18.52
N GLN A 46 12.74 -14.53 17.60
CA GLN A 46 13.03 -13.85 16.34
C GLN A 46 11.70 -13.58 15.62
N THR A 47 11.45 -12.30 15.34
CA THR A 47 10.16 -11.85 14.82
C THR A 47 10.38 -10.96 13.60
N PHE A 48 9.70 -11.33 12.52
CA PHE A 48 9.63 -10.56 11.29
C PHE A 48 8.36 -9.70 11.30
N VAL A 49 8.52 -8.37 11.22
CA VAL A 49 7.37 -7.44 11.21
C VAL A 49 7.50 -6.44 10.07
N VAL A 50 6.50 -6.38 9.21
CA VAL A 50 6.40 -5.36 8.17
C VAL A 50 5.51 -4.22 8.65
N THR A 51 6.05 -3.01 8.70
CA THR A 51 5.28 -1.81 9.02
C THR A 51 5.23 -0.83 7.86
N ASP A 52 4.36 0.18 7.95
CA ASP A 52 4.51 1.36 7.11
C ASP A 52 5.77 2.18 7.51
N LEU A 53 5.99 3.32 6.85
CA LEU A 53 7.13 4.22 7.12
C LEU A 53 6.89 5.18 8.30
N TYR A 54 6.03 4.84 9.26
CA TYR A 54 5.80 5.69 10.45
C TYR A 54 7.05 5.75 11.33
N SER A 55 7.52 6.96 11.59
CA SER A 55 8.84 7.24 12.16
C SER A 55 9.07 6.69 13.56
N SER A 56 8.01 6.45 14.34
CA SER A 56 8.15 5.93 15.71
C SER A 56 8.34 4.42 15.77
N TYR A 57 7.95 3.66 14.74
CA TYR A 57 8.01 2.20 14.79
C TYR A 57 9.43 1.66 15.02
N PRO A 58 10.47 2.09 14.29
CA PRO A 58 11.82 1.57 14.54
C PRO A 58 12.26 1.71 16.00
N GLY A 59 11.92 2.84 16.65
CA GLY A 59 12.24 3.06 18.06
C GLY A 59 11.43 2.20 19.03
N VAL A 60 10.13 2.01 18.77
CA VAL A 60 9.26 1.17 19.62
C VAL A 60 9.63 -0.30 19.48
N PHE A 61 9.71 -0.79 18.25
CA PHE A 61 10.01 -2.18 17.95
C PHE A 61 11.43 -2.54 18.39
N GLY A 62 12.42 -1.68 18.16
CA GLY A 62 13.78 -1.89 18.62
C GLY A 62 13.89 -1.99 20.15
N LYS A 63 13.13 -1.17 20.90
CA LYS A 63 13.07 -1.26 22.37
C LYS A 63 12.40 -2.54 22.88
N PHE A 64 11.45 -3.09 22.13
CA PHE A 64 10.69 -4.26 22.56
C PHE A 64 11.37 -5.57 22.17
N PHE A 65 11.79 -5.71 20.91
CA PHE A 65 12.38 -6.95 20.38
C PHE A 65 13.91 -6.98 20.41
N GLY A 66 14.60 -5.83 20.48
CA GLY A 66 16.05 -5.77 20.42
C GLY A 66 16.61 -6.39 19.14
N GLU A 67 17.60 -7.27 19.28
CA GLU A 67 18.26 -7.95 18.15
C GLU A 67 17.39 -9.04 17.49
N ASN A 68 16.30 -9.44 18.15
CA ASN A 68 15.37 -10.44 17.60
C ASN A 68 14.46 -9.88 16.51
N LEU A 69 14.54 -8.58 16.22
CA LEU A 69 13.71 -7.92 15.24
C LEU A 69 14.30 -7.97 13.83
N ILE A 70 13.51 -8.46 12.88
CA ILE A 70 13.68 -8.16 11.46
C ILE A 70 12.54 -7.23 11.07
N HIS A 71 12.87 -6.00 10.63
CA HIS A 71 11.90 -4.93 10.45
C HIS A 71 11.93 -4.35 9.04
N PRO A 72 11.28 -5.01 8.07
CA PRO A 72 11.15 -4.42 6.76
C PRO A 72 10.13 -3.29 6.73
N LEU A 73 10.44 -2.28 5.92
CA LEU A 73 9.53 -1.20 5.62
C LEU A 73 8.71 -1.50 4.37
N CYS A 74 7.41 -1.22 4.43
CA CYS A 74 6.48 -1.52 3.36
C CYS A 74 6.77 -0.74 2.07
N LEU A 75 7.06 -1.47 0.99
CA LEU A 75 7.30 -0.87 -0.33
C LEU A 75 6.08 -0.18 -0.93
N LEU A 76 4.85 -0.63 -0.63
CA LEU A 76 3.64 0.06 -1.08
C LEU A 76 3.58 1.48 -0.52
N HIS A 77 3.91 1.67 0.75
CA HIS A 77 3.91 2.99 1.38
C HIS A 77 5.05 3.87 0.84
N LEU A 78 6.21 3.28 0.54
CA LEU A 78 7.26 4.00 -0.18
C LEU A 78 6.77 4.47 -1.54
N ASN A 79 6.11 3.62 -2.32
CA ASN A 79 5.55 3.99 -3.63
C ASN A 79 4.49 5.09 -3.51
N LYS A 80 3.61 5.03 -2.51
CA LYS A 80 2.63 6.09 -2.21
C LYS A 80 3.32 7.42 -1.92
N LEU A 81 4.42 7.41 -1.15
CA LEU A 81 5.22 8.60 -0.87
C LEU A 81 5.90 9.16 -2.12
N ILE A 82 6.51 8.29 -2.95
CA ILE A 82 7.11 8.70 -4.23
C ILE A 82 6.05 9.35 -5.10
N VAL A 83 4.91 8.70 -5.34
CA VAL A 83 3.83 9.26 -6.17
C VAL A 83 3.32 10.59 -5.62
N GLY A 84 3.21 10.73 -4.30
CA GLY A 84 2.76 11.95 -3.65
C GLY A 84 3.75 13.12 -3.70
N ASP A 85 5.02 12.87 -4.01
CA ASP A 85 6.03 13.93 -4.17
C ASP A 85 5.89 14.65 -5.53
N PHE A 86 5.17 14.08 -6.50
CA PHE A 86 5.00 14.63 -7.85
C PHE A 86 3.61 15.27 -8.04
N PRO A 87 3.48 16.30 -8.91
CA PRO A 87 2.20 16.90 -9.23
C PRO A 87 1.27 15.93 -9.97
N LYS A 88 -0.05 16.07 -9.74
CA LYS A 88 -1.08 15.28 -10.44
C LYS A 88 -1.10 15.53 -11.96
N HIS A 89 -0.69 16.74 -12.36
CA HIS A 89 -0.61 17.22 -13.74
C HIS A 89 0.79 17.79 -13.99
N GLY A 90 1.80 16.91 -14.08
CA GLY A 90 3.19 17.27 -14.34
C GLY A 90 3.61 17.16 -15.81
N THR A 91 4.87 17.47 -16.07
CA THR A 91 5.54 17.25 -17.37
C THR A 91 5.82 15.76 -17.61
N VAL A 92 6.18 15.40 -18.84
CA VAL A 92 6.62 14.01 -19.13
C VAL A 92 7.92 13.71 -18.39
N GLU A 93 8.84 14.67 -18.30
CA GLU A 93 10.09 14.54 -17.53
C GLU A 93 9.85 14.20 -16.05
N GLN A 94 8.88 14.85 -15.41
CA GLN A 94 8.48 14.55 -14.04
C GLN A 94 7.87 13.15 -13.91
N GLU A 95 7.04 12.75 -14.89
CA GLU A 95 6.47 11.40 -14.92
C GLU A 95 7.58 10.34 -15.10
N LEU A 96 8.55 10.58 -15.98
CA LEU A 96 9.72 9.72 -16.18
C LEU A 96 10.51 9.56 -14.88
N MET A 97 10.82 10.66 -14.20
CA MET A 97 11.55 10.61 -12.92
C MET A 97 10.79 9.80 -11.86
N LYS A 98 9.47 10.01 -11.77
CA LYS A 98 8.60 9.22 -10.88
C LYS A 98 8.69 7.73 -11.20
N TYR A 99 8.60 7.34 -12.46
CA TYR A 99 8.68 5.94 -12.87
C TYR A 99 10.08 5.35 -12.64
N ARG A 100 11.16 6.10 -12.90
CA ARG A 100 12.54 5.67 -12.56
C ARG A 100 12.68 5.36 -11.06
N MET A 101 12.11 6.18 -10.18
CA MET A 101 12.12 5.91 -8.73
C MET A 101 11.25 4.70 -8.35
N LEU A 102 10.07 4.56 -8.93
CA LEU A 102 9.20 3.39 -8.73
C LEU A 102 9.82 2.10 -9.29
N ASN A 103 10.76 2.23 -10.23
CA ASN A 103 11.45 1.12 -10.87
C ASN A 103 12.50 0.45 -9.99
N ILE A 104 12.88 1.05 -8.86
CA ILE A 104 13.92 0.50 -7.98
C ILE A 104 13.55 -0.92 -7.54
N PHE A 105 12.33 -1.13 -7.04
CA PHE A 105 11.93 -2.42 -6.47
C PHE A 105 10.98 -3.23 -7.35
N TYR A 106 10.28 -2.60 -8.27
CA TYR A 106 9.33 -3.25 -9.17
C TYR A 106 9.67 -2.94 -10.61
N ASN A 107 9.56 -3.93 -11.50
CA ASN A 107 9.88 -3.74 -12.90
C ASN A 107 8.83 -2.86 -13.58
N ARG A 108 9.30 -1.73 -14.10
CA ARG A 108 8.57 -0.73 -14.89
C ARG A 108 9.37 -0.29 -16.12
N ASP A 109 10.21 -1.17 -16.66
CA ASP A 109 11.10 -0.86 -17.78
C ASP A 109 10.29 -0.46 -19.02
N ALA A 110 9.16 -1.13 -19.28
CA ALA A 110 8.29 -0.80 -20.40
C ALA A 110 7.64 0.59 -20.28
N GLU A 111 7.20 0.97 -19.08
CA GLU A 111 6.69 2.33 -18.83
C GLU A 111 7.78 3.39 -19.00
N ILE A 112 9.02 3.10 -18.55
CA ILE A 112 10.16 4.01 -18.69
C ILE A 112 10.54 4.21 -20.16
N GLU A 113 10.62 3.13 -20.94
CA GLU A 113 10.98 3.20 -22.36
C GLU A 113 10.05 4.13 -23.16
N ILE A 114 8.74 4.04 -22.90
CA ILE A 114 7.75 4.94 -23.52
C ILE A 114 7.97 6.39 -23.09
N LEU A 115 8.17 6.62 -21.79
CA LEU A 115 8.38 7.97 -21.25
C LEU A 115 9.68 8.60 -21.76
N GLU A 116 10.76 7.84 -21.92
CA GLU A 116 12.02 8.31 -22.51
C GLU A 116 11.83 8.77 -23.97
N GLY A 117 11.00 8.07 -24.74
CA GLY A 117 10.59 8.52 -26.08
C GLY A 117 9.81 9.84 -26.03
N MET A 118 8.83 9.92 -25.14
CA MET A 118 7.97 11.11 -24.99
C MET A 118 8.75 12.35 -24.52
N VAL A 119 9.77 12.21 -23.67
CA VAL A 119 10.60 13.34 -23.22
C VAL A 119 11.34 14.00 -24.38
N LYS A 120 11.84 13.21 -25.34
CA LYS A 120 12.50 13.76 -26.55
C LYS A 120 11.52 14.58 -27.38
N GLU A 121 10.27 14.16 -27.46
CA GLU A 121 9.21 14.90 -28.16
C GLU A 121 8.76 16.14 -27.39
N GLU A 122 8.69 16.07 -26.06
CA GLU A 122 8.32 17.20 -25.18
C GLU A 122 9.21 18.41 -25.45
N GLN A 123 10.52 18.22 -25.57
CA GLN A 123 11.48 19.29 -25.88
C GLN A 123 11.18 19.99 -27.22
N ILE A 124 10.80 19.24 -28.26
CA ILE A 124 10.42 19.80 -29.56
C ILE A 124 9.10 20.57 -29.45
N MET A 125 8.15 20.07 -28.66
CA MET A 125 6.83 20.67 -28.51
C MET A 125 6.86 21.95 -27.68
N ILE A 126 7.73 22.05 -26.67
CA ILE A 126 7.97 23.27 -25.91
C ILE A 126 8.37 24.43 -26.86
N LEU A 127 9.23 24.16 -27.85
CA LEU A 127 9.65 25.16 -28.83
C LEU A 127 8.53 25.62 -29.79
N LYS A 128 7.42 24.87 -29.90
CA LYS A 128 6.27 25.19 -30.78
C LYS A 128 5.22 26.08 -30.12
N GLY A 129 5.43 26.46 -28.86
CA GLY A 129 4.60 27.41 -28.10
C GLY A 129 3.53 26.77 -27.21
N ASP A 130 3.15 27.49 -26.17
CA ASP A 130 2.38 27.00 -25.01
C ASP A 130 1.07 26.29 -25.36
N VAL A 131 0.24 26.86 -26.24
CA VAL A 131 -1.07 26.27 -26.57
C VAL A 131 -0.92 24.89 -27.21
N LYS A 132 0.05 24.74 -28.12
CA LYS A 132 0.33 23.46 -28.79
C LYS A 132 0.97 22.48 -27.82
N TYR A 133 1.87 22.95 -26.95
CA TYR A 133 2.51 22.12 -25.93
C TYR A 133 1.49 21.56 -24.93
N VAL A 134 0.62 22.40 -24.36
CA VAL A 134 -0.38 21.98 -23.37
C VAL A 134 -1.36 20.96 -23.96
N ALA A 135 -1.81 21.17 -25.20
CA ALA A 135 -2.69 20.22 -25.90
C ALA A 135 -1.98 18.88 -26.14
N TRP A 136 -0.73 18.91 -26.60
CA TRP A 136 0.10 17.73 -26.82
C TRP A 136 0.35 16.96 -25.52
N LEU A 137 0.74 17.65 -24.45
CA LEU A 137 1.03 17.05 -23.15
C LEU A 137 -0.20 16.32 -22.60
N LYS A 138 -1.38 16.96 -22.68
CA LYS A 138 -2.64 16.33 -22.24
C LYS A 138 -2.95 15.06 -23.03
N SER A 139 -2.80 15.10 -24.35
CA SER A 139 -3.07 13.95 -25.23
C SER A 139 -2.09 12.81 -24.94
N ASN A 140 -0.79 13.09 -24.92
CA ASN A 140 0.26 12.11 -24.72
C ASN A 140 0.24 11.48 -23.32
N MET A 141 -0.01 12.28 -22.27
CA MET A 141 -0.21 11.74 -20.93
C MET A 141 -1.47 10.89 -20.82
N SER A 142 -2.49 11.11 -21.65
CA SER A 142 -3.66 10.22 -21.72
C SER A 142 -3.30 8.88 -22.36
N ILE A 143 -2.52 8.89 -23.44
CA ILE A 143 -2.03 7.67 -24.12
C ILE A 143 -1.18 6.84 -23.15
N PHE A 144 -0.24 7.47 -22.45
CA PHE A 144 0.58 6.79 -21.46
C PHE A 144 -0.25 6.16 -20.33
N LYS A 145 -1.26 6.87 -19.81
CA LYS A 145 -2.17 6.32 -18.78
C LYS A 145 -2.98 5.13 -19.29
N GLN A 146 -3.41 5.17 -20.55
CA GLN A 146 -4.11 4.06 -21.17
C GLN A 146 -3.20 2.82 -21.27
N PHE A 147 -1.95 3.00 -21.72
CA PHE A 147 -0.96 1.92 -21.74
C PHE A 147 -0.78 1.27 -20.36
N VAL A 148 -0.54 2.09 -19.33
CA VAL A 148 -0.37 1.59 -17.95
C VAL A 148 -1.60 0.80 -17.48
N HIS A 149 -2.80 1.29 -17.83
CA HIS A 149 -4.05 0.62 -17.49
C HIS A 149 -4.21 -0.73 -18.20
N GLU A 150 -3.87 -0.81 -19.48
CA GLU A 150 -3.91 -2.06 -20.25
C GLU A 150 -2.94 -3.11 -19.69
N CYS A 151 -1.72 -2.69 -19.31
CA CYS A 151 -0.77 -3.56 -18.62
C CYS A 151 -1.31 -4.07 -17.28
N GLU A 152 -2.00 -3.21 -16.51
CA GLU A 152 -2.65 -3.61 -15.27
C GLU A 152 -3.77 -4.63 -15.50
N LEU A 153 -4.64 -4.39 -16.48
CA LEU A 153 -5.72 -5.32 -16.83
C LEU A 153 -5.18 -6.67 -17.28
N LYS A 154 -4.08 -6.68 -18.04
CA LYS A 154 -3.42 -7.93 -18.45
C LYS A 154 -2.96 -8.73 -17.23
N ARG A 155 -2.17 -8.11 -16.35
CA ARG A 155 -1.72 -8.75 -15.10
C ARG A 155 -2.87 -9.32 -14.28
N ARG A 156 -3.98 -8.57 -14.15
CA ARG A 156 -5.17 -9.05 -13.42
C ARG A 156 -5.85 -10.26 -14.07
N ARG A 157 -5.88 -10.32 -15.40
CA ARG A 157 -6.43 -11.50 -16.12
C ARG A 157 -5.56 -12.73 -15.93
N ASP A 158 -4.26 -12.50 -15.82
CA ASP A 158 -3.25 -13.55 -15.65
C ASP A 158 -3.03 -13.93 -14.17
N ASP A 159 -3.76 -13.30 -13.22
CA ASP A 159 -3.58 -13.40 -11.77
C ASP A 159 -2.14 -13.09 -11.29
N GLU A 160 -1.48 -12.19 -11.99
CA GLU A 160 -0.11 -11.79 -11.73
C GLU A 160 -0.02 -10.47 -10.95
N ASN A 161 0.96 -10.39 -10.06
CA ASN A 161 1.37 -9.13 -9.45
C ASN A 161 2.38 -8.40 -10.34
N LEU A 162 2.59 -7.10 -10.08
CA LEU A 162 3.69 -6.38 -10.71
C LEU A 162 5.02 -7.05 -10.32
N LYS A 163 5.81 -7.42 -11.32
CA LYS A 163 7.05 -8.18 -11.14
C LYS A 163 8.01 -7.42 -10.21
N GLN A 164 8.33 -8.03 -9.07
CA GLN A 164 9.37 -7.51 -8.19
C GLN A 164 10.75 -7.74 -8.82
N ARG A 165 11.64 -6.76 -8.71
CA ARG A 165 13.02 -6.91 -9.19
C ARG A 165 13.80 -7.83 -8.27
N PRO A 166 14.75 -8.64 -8.78
CA PRO A 166 15.74 -9.29 -7.94
C PRO A 166 16.58 -8.25 -7.18
N PHE A 167 17.14 -8.64 -6.03
CA PHE A 167 17.96 -7.75 -5.20
C PHE A 167 19.06 -7.01 -5.99
N PHE A 168 19.85 -7.73 -6.79
CA PHE A 168 20.88 -7.13 -7.64
C PHE A 168 20.32 -6.14 -8.67
N GLY A 169 19.13 -6.41 -9.19
CA GLY A 169 18.42 -5.47 -10.08
C GLY A 169 18.04 -4.19 -9.35
N ALA A 170 17.52 -4.30 -8.13
CA ALA A 170 17.18 -3.14 -7.31
C ALA A 170 18.41 -2.31 -6.92
N VAL A 171 19.52 -2.97 -6.55
CA VAL A 171 20.81 -2.31 -6.30
C VAL A 171 21.29 -1.56 -7.53
N LYS A 172 21.24 -2.17 -8.72
CA LYS A 172 21.66 -1.55 -9.97
C LYS A 172 20.84 -0.30 -10.29
N GLU A 173 19.52 -0.39 -10.25
CA GLU A 173 18.65 0.76 -10.56
C GLU A 173 18.78 1.88 -9.53
N PHE A 174 18.92 1.54 -8.25
CA PHE A 174 19.17 2.54 -7.23
C PHE A 174 20.54 3.22 -7.38
N ALA A 175 21.59 2.46 -7.68
CA ALA A 175 22.93 3.00 -7.88
C ALA A 175 22.98 4.00 -9.03
N LYS A 176 22.31 3.71 -10.16
CA LYS A 176 22.18 4.66 -11.29
C LYS A 176 21.59 6.00 -10.83
N LEU A 177 20.47 5.98 -10.09
CA LEU A 177 19.84 7.20 -9.57
C LEU A 177 20.73 7.93 -8.56
N MET A 178 21.49 7.20 -7.75
CA MET A 178 22.40 7.80 -6.77
C MET A 178 23.62 8.46 -7.41
N VAL A 179 24.09 8.00 -8.58
CA VAL A 179 25.15 8.66 -9.35
C VAL A 179 24.70 10.02 -9.88
N GLU A 180 23.44 10.10 -10.34
CA GLU A 180 22.86 11.32 -10.92
C GLU A 180 22.22 12.25 -9.87
N ILE A 181 22.28 11.92 -8.58
CA ILE A 181 21.43 12.53 -7.55
C ILE A 181 21.51 14.06 -7.52
N ASP A 182 22.69 14.64 -7.70
CA ASP A 182 22.89 16.10 -7.60
C ASP A 182 22.30 16.87 -8.79
N SER A 183 21.93 16.17 -9.88
CA SER A 183 21.23 16.74 -11.03
C SER A 183 19.71 16.83 -10.84
N PHE A 184 19.16 16.16 -9.83
CA PHE A 184 17.71 16.07 -9.64
C PHE A 184 17.15 17.19 -8.78
N GLU A 185 15.83 17.41 -8.89
CA GLU A 185 15.10 18.34 -8.02
C GLU A 185 15.23 17.95 -6.52
N ALA A 186 15.23 18.96 -5.65
CA ALA A 186 15.51 18.77 -4.22
C ALA A 186 14.58 17.75 -3.54
N PHE A 187 13.31 17.65 -3.96
CA PHE A 187 12.38 16.67 -3.40
C PHE A 187 12.73 15.23 -3.80
N VAL A 188 13.22 15.02 -5.04
CA VAL A 188 13.72 13.72 -5.53
C VAL A 188 14.95 13.32 -4.74
N GLN A 189 15.91 14.23 -4.58
CA GLN A 189 17.11 14.01 -3.77
C GLN A 189 16.77 13.60 -2.34
N LYS A 190 15.82 14.33 -1.71
CA LYS A 190 15.35 14.04 -0.35
C LYS A 190 14.80 12.62 -0.26
N ARG A 191 13.98 12.20 -1.22
CA ARG A 191 13.40 10.85 -1.24
C ARG A 191 14.47 9.77 -1.45
N LEU A 192 15.40 9.96 -2.38
CA LEU A 192 16.49 9.02 -2.63
C LEU A 192 17.42 8.88 -1.43
N ARG A 193 17.76 9.99 -0.74
CA ARG A 193 18.53 9.96 0.52
C ARG A 193 17.76 9.22 1.63
N MET A 194 16.44 9.35 1.69
CA MET A 194 15.62 8.59 2.64
C MET A 194 15.62 7.09 2.32
N ILE A 195 15.53 6.72 1.04
CA ILE A 195 15.68 5.33 0.60
C ILE A 195 17.07 4.80 0.97
N LYS A 196 18.14 5.56 0.72
CA LYS A 196 19.51 5.20 1.10
C LYS A 196 19.63 4.93 2.60
N LYS A 197 19.10 5.83 3.43
CA LYS A 197 19.13 5.71 4.90
C LYS A 197 18.42 4.45 5.38
N ASN A 198 17.32 4.07 4.73
CA ASN A 198 16.49 2.93 5.11
C ASN A 198 16.74 1.68 4.24
N TRP A 199 17.84 1.65 3.46
CA TRP A 199 18.06 0.63 2.44
C TRP A 199 17.99 -0.80 3.00
N LYS A 200 18.60 -1.02 4.16
CA LYS A 200 18.54 -2.31 4.88
C LYS A 200 17.08 -2.73 5.11
N HIS A 201 16.29 -1.90 5.77
CA HIS A 201 14.87 -2.19 6.03
C HIS A 201 14.02 -2.30 4.74
N LEU A 202 14.39 -1.62 3.66
CA LEU A 202 13.69 -1.73 2.37
C LEU A 202 14.12 -2.93 1.54
N THR A 203 15.08 -3.73 2.01
CA THR A 203 15.62 -4.89 1.28
C THR A 203 15.69 -6.17 2.11
N GLU A 204 15.48 -6.11 3.43
CA GLU A 204 15.50 -7.27 4.33
C GLU A 204 14.58 -8.41 3.87
N PHE A 205 13.44 -8.10 3.25
CA PHE A 205 12.52 -9.12 2.73
C PHE A 205 13.14 -10.00 1.62
N TYR A 206 14.18 -9.53 0.89
CA TYR A 206 14.83 -10.35 -0.14
C TYR A 206 15.59 -11.55 0.43
N PHE A 207 15.95 -11.50 1.70
CA PHE A 207 16.81 -12.49 2.35
C PHE A 207 16.02 -13.44 3.25
N MET A 208 14.69 -13.37 3.21
CA MET A 208 13.80 -14.14 4.04
C MET A 208 12.81 -14.87 3.13
N GLU A 209 12.70 -16.19 3.30
CA GLU A 209 11.72 -16.99 2.58
C GLU A 209 10.31 -16.58 2.97
N ASP A 210 9.41 -16.50 1.98
CA ASP A 210 8.00 -16.10 2.13
C ASP A 210 7.75 -14.72 2.80
N ALA A 211 8.78 -13.89 2.92
CA ALA A 211 8.68 -12.58 3.53
C ALA A 211 7.94 -11.58 2.63
N PRO A 212 6.79 -11.03 3.06
CA PRO A 212 6.10 -10.04 2.26
C PRO A 212 6.88 -8.72 2.22
N ALA A 213 7.02 -8.14 1.03
CA ALA A 213 7.59 -6.80 0.85
C ALA A 213 6.61 -5.65 1.16
N THR A 214 5.35 -5.99 1.46
CA THR A 214 4.27 -5.03 1.71
C THR A 214 3.42 -5.48 2.88
N ASN A 215 2.77 -4.52 3.53
CA ASN A 215 1.76 -4.80 4.56
C ASN A 215 0.35 -4.93 3.96
N ASN A 216 0.19 -5.29 2.68
CA ASN A 216 -1.12 -5.32 2.00
C ASN A 216 -2.17 -6.15 2.75
N SER A 217 -1.78 -7.23 3.42
CA SER A 217 -2.65 -8.03 4.26
C SER A 217 -3.33 -7.20 5.36
N ILE A 218 -2.63 -6.25 5.99
CA ILE A 218 -3.23 -5.36 7.00
C ILE A 218 -4.19 -4.35 6.36
N GLU A 219 -3.83 -3.79 5.20
CA GLU A 219 -4.70 -2.85 4.49
C GLU A 219 -6.01 -3.53 4.06
N ASN A 220 -5.92 -4.75 3.53
CA ASN A 220 -7.05 -5.58 3.15
C ASN A 220 -7.88 -6.00 4.37
N TYR A 221 -7.23 -6.31 5.49
CA TYR A 221 -7.93 -6.59 6.74
C TYR A 221 -8.77 -5.39 7.20
N TYR A 222 -8.22 -4.18 7.15
CA TYR A 222 -8.96 -2.99 7.51
C TYR A 222 -10.10 -2.67 6.55
N SER A 223 -9.88 -2.83 5.24
CA SER A 223 -10.89 -2.53 4.22
C SER A 223 -12.10 -3.47 4.31
N THR A 224 -11.87 -4.75 4.62
CA THR A 224 -12.92 -5.77 4.77
C THR A 224 -13.62 -5.72 6.12
N SER A 225 -12.88 -5.49 7.21
CA SER A 225 -13.42 -5.53 8.57
C SER A 225 -14.25 -4.29 8.95
N LEU A 226 -13.90 -3.12 8.40
CA LEU A 226 -14.60 -1.87 8.68
C LEU A 226 -14.54 -0.91 7.49
N LYS A 227 -15.49 -1.07 6.56
CA LYS A 227 -15.62 -0.21 5.38
C LYS A 227 -15.81 1.27 5.75
N THR A 228 -15.22 2.17 4.95
CA THR A 228 -15.22 3.62 5.17
C THR A 228 -16.62 4.23 5.36
N HIS A 229 -17.62 3.77 4.61
CA HIS A 229 -19.00 4.27 4.77
C HIS A 229 -19.61 3.88 6.12
N ARG A 230 -19.30 2.69 6.64
CA ARG A 230 -19.78 2.22 7.96
C ARG A 230 -19.12 2.99 9.10
N LYS A 231 -17.86 3.43 8.95
CA LYS A 231 -17.17 4.24 9.96
C LYS A 231 -17.95 5.50 10.35
N LYS A 232 -18.62 6.13 9.38
CA LYS A 232 -19.45 7.34 9.59
C LYS A 232 -20.77 7.04 10.33
N GLN A 233 -21.26 5.80 10.26
CA GLN A 233 -22.53 5.39 10.90
C GLN A 233 -22.34 4.97 12.36
N LEU A 234 -21.15 4.50 12.73
CA LEU A 234 -20.84 4.07 14.09
C LEU A 234 -20.55 5.28 14.99
N ARG A 235 -21.59 5.78 15.66
CA ARG A 235 -21.53 7.01 16.48
C ARG A 235 -21.00 6.78 17.90
N THR A 236 -20.99 5.55 18.41
CA THR A 236 -20.58 5.22 19.80
C THR A 236 -19.41 4.24 19.83
N GLU A 237 -18.60 4.29 20.90
CA GLU A 237 -17.49 3.34 21.09
C GLU A 237 -17.99 1.89 21.13
N ARG A 238 -19.11 1.65 21.83
CA ARG A 238 -19.81 0.36 21.85
C ARG A 238 -20.17 -0.12 20.45
N GLY A 239 -20.65 0.78 19.58
CA GLY A 239 -20.97 0.46 18.20
C GLY A 239 -19.76 -0.02 17.40
N ILE A 240 -18.60 0.62 17.59
CA ILE A 240 -17.35 0.22 16.91
C ILE A 240 -16.89 -1.15 17.41
N LYS A 241 -16.85 -1.35 18.74
CA LYS A 241 -16.47 -2.63 19.35
C LYS A 241 -17.39 -3.76 18.88
N ASN A 242 -18.70 -3.53 18.86
CA ASN A 242 -19.67 -4.50 18.36
C ASN A 242 -19.45 -4.83 16.89
N GLN A 243 -19.20 -3.82 16.04
CA GLN A 243 -18.92 -4.06 14.63
C GLN A 243 -17.63 -4.87 14.43
N MET A 244 -16.57 -4.59 15.20
CA MET A 244 -15.34 -5.37 15.15
C MET A 244 -15.58 -6.83 15.57
N LYS A 245 -16.33 -7.06 16.66
CA LYS A 245 -16.74 -8.40 17.10
C LYS A 245 -17.56 -9.13 16.02
N LEU A 246 -18.57 -8.48 15.44
CA LEU A 246 -19.38 -9.05 14.36
C LEU A 246 -18.53 -9.43 13.14
N SER A 247 -17.60 -8.56 12.73
CA SER A 247 -16.66 -8.84 11.64
C SER A 247 -15.74 -10.03 11.97
N ALA A 248 -15.30 -10.17 13.22
CA ALA A 248 -14.52 -11.31 13.68
C ALA A 248 -15.34 -12.61 13.65
N MET A 249 -16.55 -12.61 14.21
CA MET A 249 -17.47 -13.75 14.21
C MET A 249 -17.81 -14.22 12.78
N LYS A 250 -18.03 -13.27 11.86
CA LYS A 250 -18.30 -13.59 10.45
C LYS A 250 -17.13 -14.33 9.79
N ARG A 251 -15.89 -13.89 10.05
CA ARG A 251 -14.69 -14.54 9.49
C ARG A 251 -14.40 -15.89 10.13
N ALA A 252 -14.72 -16.06 11.41
CA ALA A 252 -14.60 -17.33 12.10
C ALA A 252 -15.69 -18.34 11.69
N GLY A 253 -16.60 -17.98 10.76
CA GLY A 253 -17.69 -18.85 10.31
C GLY A 253 -18.82 -19.00 11.33
N VAL A 254 -18.76 -18.31 12.47
CA VAL A 254 -19.72 -18.45 13.59
C VAL A 254 -21.13 -18.00 13.20
N LEU A 255 -21.24 -17.02 12.31
CA LEU A 255 -22.55 -16.48 11.87
C LEU A 255 -23.17 -17.26 10.71
N GLY A 256 -22.55 -18.37 10.28
CA GLY A 256 -22.96 -19.14 9.11
C GLY A 256 -22.89 -18.35 7.79
N THR A 257 -23.12 -19.05 6.69
CA THR A 257 -23.45 -18.41 5.41
C THR A 257 -24.96 -18.32 5.29
N CYS A 258 -25.48 -17.25 4.68
CA CYS A 258 -26.88 -17.20 4.32
C CYS A 258 -27.11 -18.23 3.22
N GLU A 259 -27.62 -19.41 3.59
CA GLU A 259 -27.84 -20.53 2.65
C GLU A 259 -28.90 -20.20 1.61
N LYS A 260 -29.82 -19.29 1.96
CA LYS A 260 -30.87 -18.79 1.07
C LYS A 260 -30.50 -17.41 0.54
N THR A 261 -30.45 -17.28 -0.76
CA THR A 261 -30.39 -16.00 -1.46
C THR A 261 -31.63 -15.17 -1.14
N LEU A 262 -31.52 -13.85 -1.31
CA LEU A 262 -32.64 -12.94 -1.10
C LEU A 262 -33.81 -13.26 -2.04
N LEU A 263 -33.50 -13.79 -3.23
CA LEU A 263 -34.48 -14.27 -4.20
C LEU A 263 -35.22 -15.51 -3.71
N GLU A 264 -34.50 -16.51 -3.16
CA GLU A 264 -35.14 -17.70 -2.55
C GLU A 264 -35.97 -17.32 -1.33
N ALA A 265 -35.52 -16.35 -0.54
CA ALA A 265 -36.34 -15.77 0.53
C ALA A 265 -37.60 -15.11 0.00
N PHE A 266 -37.50 -14.35 -1.11
CA PHE A 266 -38.64 -13.68 -1.74
C PHE A 266 -39.63 -14.66 -2.37
N LEU A 267 -39.14 -15.74 -2.99
CA LEU A 267 -39.96 -16.80 -3.57
C LEU A 267 -40.77 -17.55 -2.51
N MET A 268 -40.28 -17.66 -1.28
CA MET A 268 -41.06 -18.20 -0.15
C MET A 268 -42.23 -17.29 0.27
N PHE A 269 -42.23 -16.02 -0.12
CA PHE A 269 -43.30 -15.05 0.14
C PHE A 269 -44.17 -14.76 -1.08
N MET A 270 -44.00 -15.50 -2.18
CA MET A 270 -44.97 -15.50 -3.28
C MET A 270 -45.93 -16.67 -3.10
N PRO A 271 -47.06 -16.51 -2.38
CA PRO A 271 -48.11 -17.50 -2.43
C PRO A 271 -48.73 -17.43 -3.83
N PHE A 272 -48.51 -18.46 -4.64
CA PHE A 272 -49.26 -18.79 -5.85
C PHE A 272 -49.38 -17.66 -6.89
N LEU A 273 -48.36 -17.50 -7.74
CA LEU A 273 -48.64 -17.14 -9.13
C LEU A 273 -49.14 -18.43 -9.81
N ASP A 274 -50.44 -18.63 -9.69
CA ASP A 274 -51.20 -19.65 -10.40
C ASP A 274 -50.98 -19.42 -11.90
N THR A 275 -50.29 -20.34 -12.56
CA THR A 275 -50.23 -20.36 -14.03
C THR A 275 -51.52 -20.99 -14.52
N GLY A 276 -52.53 -20.13 -14.75
CA GLY A 276 -53.67 -20.47 -15.58
C GLY A 276 -53.26 -20.79 -17.01
#